data_AF-A0A1W9YUA1-F1
#
_entry.id   AF-A0A1W9YUA1-F1
#
_cell.length_a   1.000
_cell.length_b   1.000
_cell.length_c   1.000
_cell.angle_alpha   90.00
_cell.angle_beta   90.00
_cell.angle_gamma   90.00
#
_symmetry.space_group_name_H-M   'P 1'
#
loop_
_entity.id
_entity.type
_entity.pdbx_description
1 polymer ?
#
loop_
_entity_poly.entity_id
_entity_poly.type
_entity_poly.pdbx_seq_one_letter_code
_entity_poly.pdbx_strand_id
1 'polypeptide(L)'
;DFILEQRKIRDIAKVVNLRSAPGFSFVSEDLDRVRSLMRSVLCSLAVFHNPRDVKLMVVTRNPEVWAWMVWLPHNLHDELFDACGWRRLIFATPEELEAALGAELHMKGKRGAWTPPTVASPPAM
;
A
#
# COMPACT_ATOMS: atom_id res chain seq x y z
N ASP A 1 -13.20 -16.29 37.41
CA ASP A 1 -14.05 -15.27 36.78
C ASP A 1 -13.84 -15.35 35.27
N PHE A 2 -14.79 -15.93 34.53
CA PHE A 2 -14.62 -16.34 33.12
C PHE A 2 -14.18 -15.18 32.19
N ILE A 3 -14.62 -13.96 32.51
CA ILE A 3 -14.29 -12.73 31.78
C ILE A 3 -12.80 -12.34 31.92
N LEU A 4 -12.13 -12.73 33.01
CA LEU A 4 -10.69 -12.46 33.20
C LEU A 4 -9.80 -13.43 32.42
N GLU A 5 -10.25 -14.67 32.18
CA GLU A 5 -9.46 -15.70 31.49
C GLU A 5 -9.59 -15.64 29.97
N GLN A 6 -10.76 -15.24 29.44
CA GLN A 6 -11.02 -15.17 27.99
C GLN A 6 -11.06 -13.74 27.43
N ARG A 7 -10.02 -12.93 27.72
CA ARG A 7 -9.93 -11.55 27.22
C ARG A 7 -9.37 -11.41 25.80
N LYS A 8 -8.80 -12.48 25.24
CA LYS A 8 -8.13 -12.46 23.92
C LYS A 8 -8.65 -13.56 23.03
N ILE A 9 -8.93 -13.20 21.77
CA ILE A 9 -9.23 -14.16 20.72
C ILE A 9 -7.93 -14.45 19.97
N ARG A 10 -7.58 -15.74 19.90
CA ARG A 10 -6.39 -16.23 19.18
C ARG A 10 -6.75 -16.48 17.72
N ASP A 11 -5.74 -16.46 16.86
CA ASP A 11 -5.83 -16.89 15.45
C ASP A 11 -6.86 -16.14 14.61
N ILE A 12 -7.09 -14.86 14.93
CA ILE A 12 -7.91 -13.96 14.11
C ILE A 12 -7.04 -13.04 13.25
N ALA A 13 -7.57 -12.67 12.09
CA ALA A 13 -6.98 -11.64 11.25
C ALA A 13 -6.85 -10.33 12.03
N LYS A 14 -5.67 -9.72 12.00
CA LYS A 14 -5.43 -8.40 12.61
C LYS A 14 -5.68 -7.31 11.57
N VAL A 15 -6.41 -6.28 11.99
CA VAL A 15 -6.63 -5.08 11.19
C VAL A 15 -5.44 -4.15 11.36
N VAL A 16 -4.87 -3.70 10.24
CA VAL A 16 -3.81 -2.69 10.22
C VAL A 16 -4.41 -1.39 9.70
N ASN A 17 -4.42 -0.36 10.54
CA ASN A 17 -4.83 0.98 10.12
C ASN A 17 -3.66 1.66 9.40
N LEU A 18 -3.64 1.62 8.07
CA LEU A 18 -2.57 2.25 7.28
C LEU A 18 -2.47 3.76 7.46
N ARG A 19 -3.50 4.42 8.00
CA ARG A 19 -3.47 5.85 8.29
C ARG A 19 -2.87 6.17 9.65
N SER A 20 -2.58 5.18 10.50
CA SER A 20 -2.05 5.43 11.85
C SER A 20 -0.58 5.84 11.88
N ALA A 21 0.13 5.67 10.77
CA ALA A 21 1.52 6.10 10.59
C ALA A 21 1.71 6.61 9.15
N PRO A 22 2.73 7.46 8.90
CA PRO A 22 3.05 7.92 7.54
C PRO A 22 3.70 6.83 6.67
N GLY A 23 4.23 5.77 7.30
CA GLY A 23 4.88 4.66 6.60
C GLY A 23 5.08 3.46 7.52
N PHE A 24 5.28 2.30 6.91
CA PHE A 24 5.50 1.02 7.58
C PHE A 24 6.73 0.34 6.97
N SER A 25 7.54 -0.29 7.80
CA SER A 25 8.66 -1.12 7.36
C SER A 25 8.40 -2.57 7.72
N PHE A 26 8.58 -3.47 6.76
CA PHE A 26 8.43 -4.91 6.92
C PHE A 26 9.80 -5.54 6.70
N VAL A 27 10.32 -6.21 7.73
CA VAL A 27 11.69 -6.73 7.74
C VAL A 27 11.66 -8.23 7.98
N SER A 28 12.45 -8.97 7.20
CA SER A 28 12.72 -10.39 7.39
C SER A 28 14.06 -10.73 6.75
N GLU A 29 14.68 -11.81 7.19
CA GLU A 29 15.83 -12.42 6.51
C GLU A 29 15.40 -13.09 5.19
N ASP A 30 14.13 -13.51 5.10
CA ASP A 30 13.52 -14.09 3.90
C ASP A 30 12.71 -13.02 3.15
N LEU A 31 13.30 -12.52 2.06
CA LEU A 31 12.69 -11.48 1.23
C LEU A 31 11.42 -11.98 0.52
N ASP A 32 11.32 -13.27 0.21
CA ASP A 32 10.15 -13.83 -0.47
C ASP A 32 8.96 -13.94 0.48
N ARG A 33 9.20 -14.16 1.78
CA ARG A 33 8.18 -14.03 2.82
C ARG A 33 7.64 -12.60 2.91
N VAL A 34 8.51 -11.59 2.87
CA VAL A 34 8.08 -10.17 2.87
C VAL A 34 7.28 -9.84 1.62
N ARG A 35 7.73 -10.27 0.44
CA ARG A 35 7.01 -10.09 -0.82
C ARG A 35 5.65 -10.77 -0.82
N SER A 36 5.56 -11.97 -0.25
CA SER A 36 4.29 -12.71 -0.11
C SER A 36 3.31 -11.99 0.81
N LEU A 37 3.79 -11.46 1.94
CA LEU A 37 2.99 -10.62 2.83
C LEU A 37 2.51 -9.35 2.12
N MET A 38 3.41 -8.63 1.45
CA MET A 38 3.07 -7.41 0.73
C MET A 38 2.05 -7.68 -0.39
N ARG A 39 2.19 -8.78 -1.13
CA ARG A 39 1.20 -9.22 -2.12
C ARG A 39 -0.18 -9.39 -1.50
N SER A 40 -0.27 -10.07 -0.35
CA SER A 40 -1.53 -10.23 0.39
C SER A 40 -2.13 -8.89 0.81
N VAL A 41 -1.32 -7.97 1.34
CA VAL A 41 -1.76 -6.61 1.72
C VAL A 41 -2.29 -5.84 0.50
N LEU A 42 -1.56 -5.84 -0.61
CA LEU A 42 -1.96 -5.14 -1.83
C LEU A 42 -3.24 -5.74 -2.44
N CYS A 43 -3.38 -7.07 -2.47
CA CYS A 43 -4.61 -7.72 -2.91
C CYS A 43 -5.81 -7.36 -2.02
N SER A 44 -5.62 -7.34 -0.69
CA SER A 44 -6.67 -6.91 0.24
C SER A 44 -7.11 -5.47 -0.03
N LEU A 45 -6.17 -4.54 -0.22
CA LEU A 45 -6.48 -3.16 -0.58
C LEU A 45 -7.25 -3.08 -1.89
N ALA A 46 -6.81 -3.81 -2.92
CA ALA A 46 -7.43 -3.80 -4.23
C ALA A 46 -8.86 -4.36 -4.22
N VAL A 47 -9.14 -5.37 -3.39
CA VAL A 47 -10.47 -5.98 -3.26
C VAL A 47 -11.45 -5.06 -2.53
N PHE A 48 -10.99 -4.35 -1.49
CA PHE A 48 -11.89 -3.58 -0.61
C PHE A 48 -12.00 -2.08 -0.95
N HIS A 49 -11.20 -1.55 -1.89
CA HIS A 49 -11.20 -0.12 -2.22
C HIS A 49 -11.30 0.13 -3.73
N ASN A 50 -11.97 1.21 -4.12
CA ASN A 50 -12.04 1.61 -5.53
C ASN A 50 -10.65 2.10 -6.01
N PRO A 51 -10.25 1.81 -7.27
CA PRO A 51 -9.02 2.34 -7.88
C PRO A 51 -8.89 3.88 -7.88
N ARG A 52 -10.01 4.59 -7.75
CA ARG A 52 -10.05 6.06 -7.61
C ARG A 52 -9.75 6.54 -6.19
N ASP A 53 -9.92 5.68 -5.19
CA ASP A 53 -9.67 6.00 -3.78
C ASP A 53 -8.25 5.65 -3.36
N VAL A 54 -7.69 4.58 -3.93
CA VAL A 54 -6.35 4.07 -3.62
C VAL A 54 -5.63 3.68 -4.90
N LYS A 55 -4.41 4.21 -5.08
CA LYS A 55 -3.46 3.76 -6.11
C LYS A 55 -2.36 2.90 -5.50
N LEU A 56 -1.95 1.87 -6.24
CA LEU A 56 -0.88 0.95 -5.83
C LEU A 56 0.33 1.16 -6.73
N MET A 57 1.43 1.60 -6.13
CA MET A 57 2.64 2.00 -6.81
C MET A 57 3.82 1.22 -6.24
N VAL A 58 4.77 0.80 -7.09
CA VAL A 58 5.94 0.05 -6.66
C VAL A 58 7.20 0.67 -7.23
N VAL A 59 8.20 0.90 -6.36
CA VAL A 59 9.56 1.24 -6.76
C VAL A 59 10.46 0.06 -6.44
N THR A 60 11.10 -0.53 -7.45
CA THR A 60 11.84 -1.78 -7.29
C THR A 60 12.86 -2.00 -8.40
N ARG A 61 14.00 -2.61 -8.07
CA ARG A 61 14.98 -3.10 -9.06
C ARG A 61 14.57 -4.42 -9.72
N ASN A 62 13.51 -5.06 -9.24
CA ASN A 62 13.05 -6.38 -9.65
C ASN A 62 11.59 -6.31 -10.11
N PRO A 63 11.26 -5.61 -11.20
CA PRO A 63 9.88 -5.42 -11.63
C PRO A 63 9.16 -6.74 -11.97
N GLU A 64 9.90 -7.78 -12.37
CA GLU A 64 9.37 -9.09 -12.72
C GLU A 64 8.59 -9.76 -11.59
N VAL A 65 8.99 -9.56 -10.33
CA VAL A 65 8.27 -10.16 -9.18
C VAL A 65 6.91 -9.49 -8.94
N TRP A 66 6.72 -8.31 -9.52
CA TRP A 66 5.51 -7.49 -9.48
C TRP A 66 4.72 -7.51 -10.77
N ALA A 67 5.11 -8.31 -11.77
CA ALA A 67 4.45 -8.38 -13.08
C ALA A 67 2.95 -8.71 -13.00
N TRP A 68 2.50 -9.36 -11.92
CA TRP A 68 1.08 -9.63 -11.67
C TRP A 68 0.24 -8.35 -11.46
N MET A 69 0.85 -7.24 -11.03
CA MET A 69 0.14 -5.99 -10.76
C MET A 69 -0.43 -5.33 -12.01
N VAL A 70 0.03 -5.71 -13.21
CA VAL A 70 -0.48 -5.19 -14.48
C VAL A 70 -1.97 -5.46 -14.69
N TRP A 71 -2.54 -6.42 -13.96
CA TRP A 71 -3.97 -6.75 -13.98
C TRP A 71 -4.80 -5.92 -13.02
N LEU A 72 -4.17 -5.18 -12.10
CA LEU A 72 -4.87 -4.36 -11.11
C LEU A 72 -5.16 -2.96 -11.67
N PRO A 73 -6.42 -2.52 -11.72
CA PRO A 73 -6.75 -1.15 -12.14
C PRO A 73 -6.15 -0.08 -11.21
N HIS A 74 -5.85 -0.42 -9.95
CA HIS A 74 -5.15 0.45 -8.98
C HIS A 74 -3.70 0.74 -9.39
N ASN A 75 -3.10 -0.08 -10.26
CA ASN A 75 -1.73 0.12 -10.75
C ASN A 75 -1.68 0.89 -12.08
N LEU A 76 -2.82 1.40 -12.56
CA LEU A 76 -2.88 2.19 -13.78
C LEU A 76 -2.92 3.69 -13.45
N HIS A 77 -2.17 4.47 -14.23
CA HIS A 77 -2.27 5.92 -14.21
C HIS A 77 -3.63 6.38 -14.77
N ASP A 78 -4.21 7.44 -14.21
CA ASP A 78 -5.53 7.93 -14.64
C ASP A 78 -5.51 8.72 -15.96
N GLU A 79 -4.40 9.40 -16.26
CA GLU A 79 -4.24 10.24 -17.46
C GLU A 79 -3.13 9.79 -18.43
N LEU A 80 -2.03 9.18 -17.95
CA LEU A 80 -0.90 8.81 -18.79
C LEU A 80 -1.12 7.46 -19.49
N PHE A 81 -0.73 7.41 -20.76
CA PHE A 81 -0.84 6.24 -21.63
C PHE A 81 0.55 5.79 -22.09
N ASP A 82 0.74 4.47 -22.23
CA ASP A 82 1.92 3.82 -22.81
C ASP A 82 1.56 3.09 -24.12
N ALA A 83 2.53 2.45 -24.77
CA ALA A 83 2.29 1.75 -26.04
C ALA A 83 1.25 0.61 -25.96
N CYS A 84 0.92 0.16 -24.74
CA CYS A 84 0.10 -1.02 -24.46
C CYS A 84 -1.07 -0.71 -23.50
N GLY A 85 -1.53 0.54 -23.42
CA GLY A 85 -2.65 0.93 -22.54
C GLY A 85 -2.31 2.04 -21.57
N TRP A 86 -3.09 2.16 -20.49
CA TRP A 86 -2.77 3.08 -19.39
C TRP A 86 -1.41 2.75 -18.80
N ARG A 87 -0.63 3.79 -18.51
CA ARG A 87 0.72 3.65 -17.97
C ARG A 87 0.67 2.92 -16.62
N ARG A 88 1.47 1.88 -16.46
CA ARG A 88 1.61 1.16 -15.18
C ARG A 88 2.45 1.96 -14.18
N LEU A 89 2.07 1.88 -12.90
CA LEU A 89 2.71 2.60 -11.79
C LEU A 89 3.79 1.73 -11.12
N ILE A 90 4.73 1.22 -11.92
CA ILE A 90 5.90 0.48 -11.46
C ILE A 90 7.13 1.20 -11.98
N PHE A 91 8.08 1.49 -11.09
CA PHE A 91 9.26 2.29 -11.37
C PHE A 91 10.52 1.55 -10.93
N ALA A 92 11.62 1.74 -11.66
CA ALA A 92 12.89 1.13 -11.33
C ALA A 92 13.60 1.86 -10.17
N THR A 93 13.40 3.18 -10.08
CA THR A 93 14.06 4.03 -9.09
C THR A 93 13.12 5.11 -8.52
N PRO A 94 13.43 5.66 -7.33
CA PRO A 94 12.68 6.79 -6.78
C PRO A 94 12.71 8.02 -7.69
N GLU A 95 13.81 8.27 -8.40
CA GLU A 95 13.94 9.41 -9.31
C GLU A 95 13.00 9.28 -10.51
N GLU A 96 12.79 8.07 -11.03
CA GLU A 96 11.83 7.81 -12.10
C GLU A 96 10.39 8.07 -11.63
N LEU A 97 10.08 7.64 -10.39
CA LEU A 97 8.81 7.94 -9.74
C LEU A 97 8.60 9.46 -9.61
N GLU A 98 9.60 10.18 -9.09
CA GLU A 98 9.53 11.64 -8.92
C GLU A 98 9.44 12.37 -10.26
N ALA A 99 10.13 11.91 -11.30
CA ALA A 99 10.01 12.49 -12.63
C ALA A 99 8.61 12.28 -13.24
N ALA A 100 7.98 11.13 -12.99
CA ALA A 100 6.66 10.82 -13.51
C ALA A 100 5.52 11.48 -12.73
N LEU A 101 5.63 11.52 -11.40
CA LEU A 101 4.52 11.84 -10.49
C LEU A 101 4.88 12.88 -9.43
N GLY A 102 6.11 13.40 -9.41
CA GLY A 102 6.53 14.39 -8.42
C GLY A 102 5.62 15.61 -8.41
N ALA A 103 5.17 16.06 -9.58
CA ALA A 103 4.15 17.09 -9.68
C ALA A 103 2.87 16.68 -8.92
N GLU A 104 2.25 15.52 -9.17
CA GLU A 104 1.02 15.11 -8.47
C GLU A 104 1.20 14.83 -6.97
N LEU A 105 2.32 14.23 -6.60
CA LEU A 105 2.67 13.92 -5.23
C LEU A 105 2.93 15.21 -4.43
N HIS A 106 3.61 16.20 -5.03
CA HIS A 106 4.02 17.46 -4.40
C HIS A 106 3.07 18.64 -4.70
N MET A 107 2.15 18.55 -5.66
CA MET A 107 1.17 19.60 -6.04
C MET A 107 0.21 19.98 -4.91
N LYS A 108 0.34 19.31 -3.77
CA LYS A 108 -0.41 19.64 -2.57
C LYS A 108 0.47 20.39 -1.57
N GLY A 109 0.63 21.70 -1.82
CA GLY A 109 0.56 22.70 -0.73
C GLY A 109 -0.75 22.62 0.09
N LYS A 110 -1.68 21.72 -0.30
CA LYS A 110 -2.89 21.31 0.42
C LYS A 110 -2.72 20.08 1.33
N ARG A 111 -1.67 19.25 1.17
CA ARG A 111 -1.35 18.11 2.04
C ARG A 111 -0.38 18.70 3.05
N GLY A 112 -0.94 19.18 4.17
CA GLY A 112 -0.11 19.58 5.31
C GLY A 112 0.73 18.40 5.82
N ALA A 113 1.55 18.65 6.84
CA ALA A 113 2.24 17.58 7.55
C ALA A 113 1.25 16.46 7.90
N TRP A 114 1.66 15.20 7.73
CA TRP A 114 0.81 14.07 8.09
C TRP A 114 0.35 14.23 9.54
N THR A 115 -0.96 14.16 9.76
CA THR A 115 -1.56 14.18 11.09
C THR A 115 -2.22 12.84 11.38
N PRO A 116 -1.97 12.22 12.54
CA PRO A 116 -2.63 10.97 12.89
C PRO A 116 -4.15 11.15 12.91
N PRO A 117 -4.93 10.18 12.37
CA PRO A 117 -6.38 10.19 12.50
C PRO A 117 -6.77 10.23 13.98
N THR A 118 -7.74 11.07 14.33
CA THR A 118 -8.28 11.18 15.70
C THR A 118 -9.01 9.92 16.15
N VAL A 119 -9.47 9.10 15.20
CA VAL A 119 -10.04 7.79 15.49
C VAL A 119 -8.91 6.84 15.84
N ALA A 120 -8.78 6.54 17.14
CA ALA A 120 -7.86 5.52 17.60
C ALA A 120 -8.08 4.24 16.77
N SER A 121 -7.00 3.65 16.23
CA SER A 121 -7.05 2.23 15.89
C SER A 121 -7.65 1.51 17.09
N PRO A 122 -8.59 0.55 16.91
CA PRO A 122 -9.04 -0.26 18.03
C PRO A 122 -7.78 -0.75 18.75
N PRO A 123 -7.62 -0.46 20.06
CA PRO A 123 -6.41 -0.85 20.75
C PRO A 123 -6.21 -2.33 20.48
N ALA A 124 -5.01 -2.71 20.06
CA ALA A 124 -4.67 -4.11 19.90
C ALA A 124 -4.83 -4.76 21.28
N MET A 125 -5.99 -5.40 21.51
CA MET A 125 -6.28 -6.18 22.70
C MET A 125 -5.51 -7.50 22.65
#